data_AF-A0A0D2FMK0-F1
#
_entry.id   AF-A0A0D2FMK0-F1
#
_cell.length_a   1.000
_cell.length_b   1.000
_cell.length_c   1.000
_cell.angle_alpha   90.00
_cell.angle_beta   90.00
_cell.angle_gamma   90.00
#
_symmetry.space_group_name_H-M   'P 1'
#
loop_
_entity.id
_entity.type
_entity.pdbx_description
1 polymer ?
#
loop_
_entity_poly.entity_id
_entity_poly.type
_entity_poly.pdbx_seq_one_letter_code
_entity_poly.pdbx_strand_id
1 'polypeptide(L)'
;MADIRCEDPDLQLDVDMMILDYTLFRSIKAQLQFLSGGLDDNEGVGRSHEALHLLTIFDSFIQIFNEHHPSYEHNTGLTFRLDILEFLVLLSGLSSGPSPHFKNVMLEKLKARAQDDIQARRKWQAARRSHLRRLEKHPATASKTDVVDGDVERQIYEAWTHQHTAGRGSDPRVIKVLLLFHLIPRFMVISAKFSDLIDQSLDQRWMQVACELMLRSGLESLRFQTLDPQADTVPSLEDCFAWGYVDPGDFPDRGATAAWDEEVVDLVNQMFRLPASSTSVEGVEDPEWTKLRISTLQEFSIVADAPLVSRENCFDQLAEKYPLEDFVRKLVGVLQNIWELSCRDEYLGKPVLVEIEEGHLQSLDIVGTEFDEFASNVGLPRRFDALGGIDVTMGHSEQSLNERFQHELQRVRRVNGRYNRATPVVKLED
;
A
#
# COMPACT_ATOMS: atom_id res chain seq x y z
N MET A 1 -43.43 18.83 -19.77
CA MET A 1 -42.26 18.06 -19.30
C MET A 1 -41.96 18.56 -17.92
N ALA A 2 -42.41 17.84 -16.90
CA ALA A 2 -42.05 18.15 -15.53
C ALA A 2 -40.57 17.82 -15.37
N ASP A 3 -39.80 18.77 -14.85
CA ASP A 3 -38.43 18.52 -14.40
C ASP A 3 -38.53 17.52 -13.25
N ILE A 4 -38.16 16.27 -13.51
CA ILE A 4 -38.22 15.15 -12.53
C ILE A 4 -37.01 15.19 -11.60
N ARG A 5 -36.27 16.31 -11.56
CA ARG A 5 -35.28 16.61 -10.52
C ARG A 5 -36.00 16.99 -9.23
N CYS A 6 -36.76 16.05 -8.69
CA CYS A 6 -37.06 16.04 -7.27
C CYS A 6 -35.81 15.45 -6.62
N GLU A 7 -34.78 16.29 -6.47
CA GLU A 7 -33.70 16.04 -5.53
C GLU A 7 -34.38 16.06 -4.16
N ASP A 8 -34.74 14.89 -3.66
CA ASP A 8 -35.02 14.76 -2.25
C ASP A 8 -33.71 15.15 -1.55
N PRO A 9 -33.66 16.32 -0.87
CA PRO A 9 -32.42 16.78 -0.25
C PRO A 9 -31.90 15.78 0.78
N ASP A 10 -32.80 14.93 1.31
CA ASP A 10 -32.46 13.89 2.27
C ASP A 10 -31.66 12.74 1.62
N LEU A 11 -31.73 12.56 0.29
CA LEU A 11 -31.00 11.52 -0.46
C LEU A 11 -29.76 12.03 -1.19
N GLN A 12 -29.55 13.35 -1.25
CA GLN A 12 -28.46 13.94 -2.04
C GLN A 12 -27.08 13.46 -1.57
N LEU A 13 -26.87 13.38 -0.25
CA LEU A 13 -25.61 12.88 0.32
C LEU A 13 -25.32 11.43 -0.08
N ASP A 14 -26.33 10.56 -0.05
CA ASP A 14 -26.16 9.14 -0.40
C ASP A 14 -25.80 8.97 -1.88
N VAL A 15 -26.46 9.73 -2.77
CA VAL A 15 -26.16 9.74 -4.20
C VAL A 15 -24.73 10.24 -4.45
N ASP A 16 -24.35 11.34 -3.81
CA ASP A 16 -23.01 11.90 -3.94
C ASP A 16 -21.94 10.94 -3.39
N MET A 17 -22.23 10.24 -2.29
CA MET A 17 -21.35 9.18 -1.74
C MET A 17 -21.16 8.04 -2.72
N MET A 18 -22.25 7.54 -3.32
CA MET A 18 -22.20 6.46 -4.30
C MET A 18 -21.35 6.84 -5.52
N ILE A 19 -21.46 8.09 -6.00
CA ILE A 19 -20.66 8.59 -7.12
C ILE A 19 -19.18 8.74 -6.71
N LEU A 20 -18.91 9.24 -5.49
CA LEU A 20 -17.55 9.37 -4.96
C LEU A 20 -16.86 8.01 -4.88
N ASP A 21 -17.49 7.03 -4.24
CA ASP A 21 -16.96 5.67 -4.10
C ASP A 21 -16.73 4.99 -5.46
N TYR A 22 -17.67 5.18 -6.40
CA TYR A 22 -17.54 4.65 -7.75
C TYR A 22 -16.36 5.26 -8.51
N THR A 23 -16.26 6.59 -8.55
CA THR A 23 -15.17 7.28 -9.26
C THR A 23 -13.81 6.96 -8.66
N LEU A 24 -13.72 6.82 -7.34
CA LEU A 24 -12.52 6.33 -6.65
C LEU A 24 -12.15 4.91 -7.07
N PHE A 25 -13.11 3.98 -7.03
CA PHE A 25 -12.88 2.58 -7.43
C PHE A 25 -12.40 2.47 -8.87
N ARG A 26 -13.03 3.19 -9.80
CA ARG A 26 -12.63 3.22 -11.22
C ARG A 26 -11.22 3.78 -11.38
N SER A 27 -10.87 4.82 -10.62
CA SER A 27 -9.54 5.42 -10.64
C SER A 27 -8.47 4.45 -10.14
N ILE A 28 -8.70 3.76 -9.02
CA ILE A 28 -7.77 2.73 -8.50
C ILE A 28 -7.56 1.63 -9.52
N LYS A 29 -8.66 1.09 -10.07
CA LYS A 29 -8.63 0.03 -11.08
C LYS A 29 -7.80 0.43 -12.30
N ALA A 30 -8.02 1.64 -12.82
CA ALA A 30 -7.29 2.13 -13.99
C ALA A 30 -5.81 2.38 -13.70
N GLN A 31 -5.46 2.90 -12.51
CA GLN A 31 -4.06 3.07 -12.09
C GLN A 31 -3.33 1.73 -11.93
N LEU A 32 -3.99 0.71 -11.35
CA LEU A 32 -3.44 -0.64 -11.29
C LEU A 32 -3.22 -1.23 -12.68
N GLN A 33 -4.18 -1.08 -13.60
CA GLN A 33 -4.05 -1.57 -14.97
C GLN A 33 -2.95 -0.86 -15.76
N PHE A 34 -2.78 0.45 -15.54
CA PHE A 34 -1.69 1.24 -16.11
C PHE A 34 -0.33 0.74 -15.61
N LEU A 35 -0.16 0.62 -14.29
CA LEU A 35 1.10 0.20 -13.68
C LEU A 35 1.46 -1.27 -13.93
N SER A 36 0.47 -2.15 -14.11
CA SER A 36 0.66 -3.55 -14.46
C SER A 36 1.01 -3.76 -15.94
N GLY A 37 0.82 -2.76 -16.80
CA GLY A 37 0.88 -2.89 -18.25
C GLY A 37 2.26 -3.08 -18.88
N GLY A 38 3.35 -2.98 -18.12
CA GLY A 38 4.70 -2.96 -18.67
C GLY A 38 4.99 -1.69 -19.49
N LEU A 39 6.27 -1.36 -19.68
CA LEU A 39 6.70 -0.14 -20.39
C LEU A 39 6.70 -0.28 -21.93
N ASP A 40 6.49 -1.50 -22.46
CA ASP A 40 6.81 -1.84 -23.85
C ASP A 40 5.62 -1.87 -24.82
N ASP A 41 4.37 -1.69 -24.37
CA ASP A 41 3.20 -1.83 -25.24
C ASP A 41 2.67 -0.48 -25.79
N ASN A 42 2.37 -0.46 -27.09
CA ASN A 42 1.58 0.61 -27.73
C ASN A 42 0.21 0.80 -27.07
N GLU A 43 -0.30 -0.21 -26.34
CA GLU A 43 -1.50 -0.11 -25.51
C GLU A 43 -1.29 0.72 -24.23
N GLY A 44 -0.05 0.94 -23.79
CA GLY A 44 0.30 1.68 -22.59
C GLY A 44 -0.15 3.15 -22.65
N VAL A 45 -0.13 3.76 -23.85
CA VAL A 45 -0.62 5.13 -24.05
C VAL A 45 -2.13 5.23 -23.79
N GLY A 46 -2.91 4.24 -24.23
CA GLY A 46 -4.34 4.19 -23.99
C GLY A 46 -4.67 4.04 -22.51
N ARG A 47 -4.00 3.10 -21.83
CA ARG A 47 -4.19 2.87 -20.38
C ARG A 47 -3.76 4.06 -19.54
N SER A 48 -2.66 4.72 -19.89
CA SER A 48 -2.20 5.94 -19.23
C SER A 48 -3.22 7.08 -19.36
N HIS A 49 -3.75 7.27 -20.58
CA HIS A 49 -4.77 8.29 -20.84
C HIS A 49 -6.06 8.02 -20.07
N GLU A 50 -6.53 6.77 -20.03
CA GLU A 50 -7.70 6.38 -19.26
C GLU A 50 -7.51 6.56 -17.75
N ALA A 51 -6.37 6.11 -17.22
CA ALA A 51 -6.04 6.25 -15.80
C ALA A 51 -5.99 7.73 -15.36
N LEU A 52 -5.44 8.59 -16.22
CA LEU A 52 -5.41 10.04 -16.00
C LEU A 52 -6.81 10.67 -16.10
N HIS A 53 -7.59 10.28 -17.10
CA HIS A 53 -8.94 10.79 -17.30
C HIS A 53 -9.83 10.48 -16.09
N LEU A 54 -9.80 9.24 -15.60
CA LEU A 54 -10.56 8.84 -14.42
C LEU A 54 -10.09 9.53 -13.15
N LEU A 55 -8.77 9.69 -12.96
CA LEU A 55 -8.23 10.47 -11.84
C LEU A 55 -8.71 11.93 -11.89
N THR A 56 -8.76 12.55 -13.06
CA THR A 56 -9.25 13.93 -13.23
C THR A 56 -10.73 14.06 -12.88
N ILE A 57 -11.55 13.07 -13.25
CA ILE A 57 -12.97 13.01 -12.88
C ILE A 57 -13.09 12.92 -11.36
N PHE A 58 -12.37 11.98 -10.74
CA PHE A 58 -12.37 11.81 -9.29
C PHE A 58 -11.93 13.09 -8.56
N ASP A 59 -10.81 13.69 -8.96
CA ASP A 59 -10.29 14.94 -8.37
C ASP A 59 -11.28 16.11 -8.46
N SER A 60 -12.02 16.19 -9.57
CA SER A 60 -13.06 17.21 -9.75
C SER A 60 -14.27 16.91 -8.85
N PHE A 61 -14.68 15.64 -8.79
CA PHE A 61 -15.85 15.24 -8.02
C PHE A 61 -15.61 15.35 -6.51
N ILE A 62 -14.45 14.97 -5.98
CA ILE A 62 -14.14 15.10 -4.55
C ILE A 62 -14.08 16.56 -4.10
N GLN A 63 -13.68 17.50 -4.97
CA GLN A 63 -13.74 18.94 -4.66
C GLN A 63 -15.19 19.40 -4.53
N ILE A 64 -16.04 19.04 -5.50
CA ILE A 64 -17.47 19.33 -5.48
C ILE A 64 -18.12 18.70 -4.25
N PHE A 65 -17.81 17.44 -3.94
CA PHE A 65 -18.32 16.72 -2.78
C PHE A 65 -18.00 17.46 -1.48
N ASN A 66 -16.75 17.85 -1.28
CA ASN A 66 -16.31 18.56 -0.07
C ASN A 66 -16.92 19.97 0.06
N GLU A 67 -17.22 20.64 -1.05
CA GLU A 67 -17.93 21.93 -1.05
C GLU A 67 -19.40 21.79 -0.64
N HIS A 68 -20.08 20.72 -1.09
CA HIS A 68 -21.47 20.46 -0.76
C HIS A 68 -21.66 19.84 0.64
N HIS A 69 -20.69 19.04 1.09
CA HIS A 69 -20.77 18.26 2.32
C HIS A 69 -19.60 18.55 3.28
N PRO A 70 -19.38 19.81 3.72
CA PRO A 70 -18.18 20.19 4.48
C PRO A 70 -18.11 19.59 5.90
N SER A 71 -19.23 19.10 6.42
CA SER A 71 -19.32 18.42 7.72
C SER A 71 -19.24 16.90 7.61
N TYR A 72 -19.06 16.35 6.40
CA TYR A 72 -18.99 14.91 6.22
C TYR A 72 -17.65 14.36 6.70
N GLU A 73 -17.71 13.32 7.54
CA GLU A 73 -16.54 12.56 7.96
C GLU A 73 -16.43 11.30 7.10
N HIS A 74 -15.28 11.11 6.45
CA HIS A 74 -15.07 9.97 5.57
C HIS A 74 -15.08 8.66 6.36
N ASN A 75 -15.87 7.68 5.89
CA ASN A 75 -15.85 6.34 6.46
C ASN A 75 -14.48 5.66 6.25
N THR A 76 -14.16 4.69 7.11
CA THR A 76 -12.86 4.01 7.10
C THR A 76 -12.56 3.31 5.77
N GLY A 77 -13.56 2.70 5.12
CA GLY A 77 -13.40 2.06 3.82
C GLY A 77 -13.02 3.02 2.69
N LEU A 78 -13.63 4.21 2.67
CA LEU A 78 -13.30 5.28 1.74
C LEU A 78 -11.88 5.79 1.99
N THR A 79 -11.50 6.05 3.24
CA THR A 79 -10.12 6.48 3.56
C THR A 79 -9.08 5.44 3.16
N PHE A 80 -9.37 4.14 3.35
CA PHE A 80 -8.48 3.06 2.93
C PHE A 80 -8.29 3.03 1.40
N ARG A 81 -9.39 3.17 0.63
CA ARG A 81 -9.33 3.26 -0.84
C ARG A 81 -8.58 4.51 -1.30
N LEU A 82 -8.74 5.65 -0.61
CA LEU A 82 -7.98 6.88 -0.88
C LEU A 82 -6.48 6.68 -0.65
N ASP A 83 -6.08 5.99 0.42
CA ASP A 83 -4.67 5.69 0.68
C ASP A 83 -4.06 4.85 -0.46
N ILE A 84 -4.79 3.85 -0.96
CA ILE A 84 -4.38 3.05 -2.11
C ILE A 84 -4.24 3.94 -3.36
N LEU A 85 -5.23 4.80 -3.66
CA LEU A 85 -5.14 5.68 -4.82
C LEU A 85 -3.95 6.65 -4.70
N GLU A 86 -3.76 7.28 -3.53
CA GLU A 86 -2.63 8.18 -3.27
C GLU A 86 -1.30 7.46 -3.54
N PHE A 87 -1.16 6.23 -3.03
CA PHE A 87 0.02 5.42 -3.26
C PHE A 87 0.28 5.16 -4.75
N LEU A 88 -0.74 4.72 -5.48
CA LEU A 88 -0.61 4.39 -6.90
C LEU A 88 -0.28 5.63 -7.75
N VAL A 89 -0.89 6.78 -7.44
CA VAL A 89 -0.59 8.04 -8.13
C VAL A 89 0.86 8.48 -7.90
N LEU A 90 1.36 8.34 -6.67
CA LEU A 90 2.77 8.64 -6.36
C LEU A 90 3.71 7.67 -7.07
N LEU A 91 3.41 6.38 -7.09
CA LEU A 91 4.20 5.37 -7.79
C LEU A 91 4.21 5.60 -9.32
N SER A 92 3.07 5.94 -9.92
CA SER A 92 2.96 6.37 -11.32
C SER A 92 3.81 7.60 -11.61
N GLY A 93 3.83 8.56 -10.69
CA GLY A 93 4.66 9.77 -10.75
C GLY A 93 6.16 9.49 -10.73
N LEU A 94 6.60 8.49 -9.96
CA LEU A 94 8.00 8.04 -9.95
C LEU A 94 8.39 7.33 -11.24
N SER A 95 7.46 6.60 -11.85
CA SER A 95 7.73 5.75 -13.02
C SER A 95 7.71 6.51 -14.35
N SER A 96 6.93 7.59 -14.45
CA SER A 96 6.65 8.30 -15.72
C SER A 96 7.49 9.56 -15.96
N GLY A 97 8.52 9.82 -15.14
CA GLY A 97 9.32 11.05 -15.22
C GLY A 97 8.54 12.31 -14.82
N PRO A 98 9.01 13.53 -15.15
CA PRO A 98 8.36 14.78 -14.76
C PRO A 98 6.98 14.91 -15.41
N SER A 99 5.98 14.41 -14.70
CA SER A 99 4.59 14.40 -15.13
C SER A 99 3.98 15.81 -15.00
N PRO A 100 3.22 16.28 -16.00
CA PRO A 100 2.55 17.59 -15.96
C PRO A 100 1.47 17.70 -14.86
N HIS A 101 1.15 16.62 -14.16
CA HIS A 101 0.06 16.56 -13.18
C HIS A 101 0.43 17.11 -11.80
N PHE A 102 1.70 17.03 -11.41
CA PHE A 102 2.14 17.64 -10.16
C PHE A 102 2.26 19.15 -10.34
N LYS A 103 1.15 19.86 -10.11
CA LYS A 103 1.17 21.31 -9.94
C LYS A 103 2.20 21.66 -8.87
N ASN A 104 2.93 22.77 -9.04
CA ASN A 104 3.96 23.20 -8.06
C ASN A 104 3.46 23.18 -6.61
N VAL A 105 2.19 23.56 -6.38
CA VAL A 105 1.56 23.53 -5.05
C VAL A 105 1.50 22.12 -4.46
N MET A 106 1.16 21.10 -5.27
CA MET A 106 1.12 19.70 -4.83
C MET A 106 2.52 19.19 -4.49
N LEU A 107 3.51 19.55 -5.31
CA LEU A 107 4.90 19.18 -5.05
C LEU A 107 5.41 19.79 -3.73
N GLU A 108 5.09 21.06 -3.44
CA GLU A 108 5.46 21.68 -2.15
C GLU A 108 4.75 21.01 -0.96
N LYS A 109 3.48 20.61 -1.11
CA LYS A 109 2.78 19.83 -0.08
C LYS A 109 3.43 18.47 0.14
N LEU A 110 3.81 17.78 -0.94
CA LEU A 110 4.50 16.49 -0.85
C LEU A 110 5.86 16.62 -0.16
N LYS A 111 6.60 17.71 -0.42
CA LYS A 111 7.87 17.99 0.28
C LYS A 111 7.67 18.28 1.76
N ALA A 112 6.66 19.05 2.13
CA ALA A 112 6.34 19.29 3.53
C ALA A 112 6.04 17.95 4.24
N ARG A 113 5.16 17.14 3.64
CA ARG A 113 4.82 15.81 4.16
C ARG A 113 6.01 14.86 4.21
N ALA A 114 6.90 14.91 3.22
CA ALA A 114 8.14 14.15 3.22
C ALA A 114 9.03 14.47 4.42
N GLN A 115 9.17 15.76 4.73
CA GLN A 115 9.96 16.21 5.86
C GLN A 115 9.34 15.74 7.18
N ASP A 116 8.01 15.79 7.29
CA ASP A 116 7.27 15.29 8.45
C ASP A 116 7.45 13.76 8.59
N ASP A 117 7.39 13.02 7.48
CA ASP A 117 7.60 11.57 7.45
C ASP A 117 9.01 11.21 7.93
N ILE A 118 10.05 11.90 7.46
CA ILE A 118 11.44 11.71 7.92
C ILE A 118 11.55 11.98 9.43
N GLN A 119 11.01 13.10 9.91
CA GLN A 119 11.05 13.43 11.33
C GLN A 119 10.32 12.40 12.19
N ALA A 120 9.15 11.95 11.75
CA ALA A 120 8.39 10.90 12.44
C ALA A 120 9.20 9.60 12.51
N ARG A 121 9.90 9.23 11.44
CA ARG A 121 10.75 8.02 11.44
C ARG A 121 11.96 8.14 12.36
N ARG A 122 12.59 9.31 12.45
CA ARG A 122 13.67 9.56 13.41
C ARG A 122 13.21 9.45 14.86
N LYS A 123 12.00 9.96 15.16
CA LYS A 123 11.37 9.78 16.49
C LYS A 123 11.09 8.30 16.78
N TRP A 124 10.51 7.59 15.81
CA TRP A 124 10.25 6.15 15.91
C TRP A 124 11.52 5.35 16.25
N GLN A 125 12.60 5.65 15.54
CA GLN A 125 13.88 5.01 15.76
C GLN A 125 14.51 5.34 17.11
N ALA A 126 14.43 6.59 17.56
CA ALA A 126 14.90 6.97 18.88
C ALA A 126 14.17 6.18 19.98
N ALA A 127 12.86 5.97 19.81
CA ALA A 127 12.06 5.13 20.68
C ALA A 127 12.48 3.65 20.59
N ARG A 128 12.66 3.09 19.38
CA ARG A 128 13.15 1.71 19.18
C ARG A 128 14.51 1.46 19.85
N ARG A 129 15.45 2.40 19.70
CA ARG A 129 16.77 2.33 20.37
C ARG A 129 16.65 2.38 21.88
N SER A 130 15.71 3.18 22.39
CA SER A 130 15.44 3.27 23.84
C SER A 130 14.84 1.96 24.35
N HIS A 131 13.92 1.36 23.60
CA HIS A 131 13.34 0.05 23.87
C HIS A 131 14.42 -1.04 24.02
N LEU A 132 15.28 -1.17 23.01
CA LEU A 132 16.37 -2.15 23.00
C LEU A 132 17.32 -1.97 24.20
N ARG A 133 17.69 -0.73 24.54
CA ARG A 133 18.51 -0.45 25.73
C ARG A 133 17.83 -0.81 27.05
N ARG A 134 16.49 -0.80 27.13
CA ARG A 134 15.76 -1.27 28.32
C ARG A 134 15.77 -2.79 28.40
N LEU A 135 15.60 -3.49 27.27
CA LEU A 135 15.70 -4.94 27.20
C LEU A 135 17.09 -5.43 27.62
N GLU A 136 18.16 -4.76 27.17
CA GLU A 136 19.55 -5.08 27.57
C GLU A 136 19.77 -4.97 29.09
N LYS A 137 19.12 -4.01 29.76
CA LYS A 137 19.21 -3.84 31.22
C LYS A 137 18.45 -4.93 31.99
N HIS A 138 17.54 -5.63 31.33
CA HIS A 138 16.72 -6.69 31.91
C HIS A 138 16.99 -8.03 31.20
N PRO A 139 18.17 -8.66 31.43
CA PRO A 139 18.60 -9.85 30.70
C PRO A 139 17.72 -11.09 30.89
N ALA A 140 16.73 -11.05 31.81
CA ALA A 140 15.77 -12.12 31.99
C ALA A 140 14.75 -12.23 30.83
N THR A 141 14.55 -11.18 30.05
CA THR A 141 13.56 -11.11 28.96
C THR A 141 14.18 -10.93 27.57
N ALA A 142 15.45 -10.53 27.48
CA ALA A 142 16.11 -10.31 26.20
C ALA A 142 16.54 -11.64 25.55
N SER A 143 16.12 -11.87 24.30
CA SER A 143 16.72 -12.90 23.47
C SER A 143 18.16 -12.51 23.13
N LYS A 144 19.09 -13.47 23.13
CA LYS A 144 20.48 -13.21 22.71
C LYS A 144 20.57 -12.72 21.25
N THR A 145 19.56 -13.03 20.44
CA THR A 145 19.50 -12.65 19.02
C THR A 145 19.33 -11.14 18.86
N ASP A 146 18.47 -10.51 19.67
CA ASP A 146 18.10 -9.08 19.52
C ASP A 146 19.30 -8.13 19.72
N VAL A 147 20.23 -8.50 20.61
CA VAL A 147 21.44 -7.70 20.89
C VAL A 147 22.43 -7.77 19.73
N VAL A 148 22.64 -8.97 19.17
CA VAL A 148 23.56 -9.17 18.03
C VAL A 148 23.05 -8.42 16.80
N ASP A 149 21.75 -8.48 16.58
CA ASP A 149 21.05 -7.82 15.48
C ASP A 149 21.18 -6.29 15.53
N GLY A 150 21.05 -5.69 16.71
CA GLY A 150 21.24 -4.25 16.90
C GLY A 150 22.67 -3.77 16.65
N ASP A 151 23.67 -4.59 16.94
CA ASP A 151 25.08 -4.27 16.64
C ASP A 151 25.38 -4.32 15.14
N VAL A 152 24.77 -5.27 14.41
CA VAL A 152 24.90 -5.36 12.95
C VAL A 152 24.30 -4.13 12.27
N GLU A 153 23.09 -3.72 12.65
CA GLU A 153 22.45 -2.50 12.12
C GLU A 153 23.36 -1.27 12.29
N ARG A 154 23.89 -1.08 13.50
CA ARG A 154 24.76 0.06 13.83
C ARG A 154 26.02 0.07 12.97
N GLN A 155 26.72 -1.07 12.84
CA GLN A 155 27.94 -1.17 12.05
C GLN A 155 27.70 -0.79 10.58
N ILE A 156 26.59 -1.24 9.99
CA ILE A 156 26.23 -0.91 8.61
C ILE A 156 25.95 0.60 8.49
N TYR A 157 25.12 1.17 9.36
CA TYR A 157 24.80 2.61 9.30
C TYR A 157 26.05 3.49 9.49
N GLU A 158 26.92 3.15 10.43
CA GLU A 158 28.17 3.86 10.65
C GLU A 158 29.06 3.83 9.40
N ALA A 159 29.18 2.69 8.71
CA ALA A 159 29.98 2.58 7.49
C ALA A 159 29.53 3.53 6.37
N TRP A 160 28.23 3.87 6.32
CA TRP A 160 27.68 4.80 5.33
C TRP A 160 27.68 6.27 5.79
N THR A 161 27.76 6.55 7.10
CA THR A 161 27.63 7.91 7.66
C THR A 161 28.97 8.67 7.78
N HIS A 162 30.10 7.96 7.98
CA HIS A 162 31.33 8.54 8.55
C HIS A 162 32.25 9.41 7.65
N GLN A 163 31.85 9.84 6.44
CA GLN A 163 32.79 10.51 5.52
C GLN A 163 32.41 11.93 5.06
N HIS A 164 31.41 12.58 5.66
CA HIS A 164 31.13 13.98 5.38
C HIS A 164 32.12 14.91 6.11
N THR A 165 33.38 14.96 5.65
CA THR A 165 34.27 16.06 6.01
C THR A 165 33.67 17.34 5.44
N ALA A 166 33.18 18.21 6.33
CA ALA A 166 32.51 19.48 6.07
C ALA A 166 33.13 20.26 4.89
N GLY A 167 32.58 20.06 3.70
CA GLY A 167 32.85 20.87 2.52
C GLY A 167 32.06 22.16 2.61
N ARG A 168 32.76 23.28 2.46
CA ARG A 168 32.28 24.65 2.67
C ARG A 168 30.99 24.95 1.89
N GLY A 169 30.02 25.49 2.63
CA GLY A 169 28.66 25.90 2.22
C GLY A 169 28.48 26.24 0.74
N SER A 170 27.82 25.33 0.04
CA SER A 170 27.03 25.66 -1.14
C SER A 170 25.58 25.77 -0.71
N ASP A 171 24.84 26.69 -1.33
CA ASP A 171 23.41 26.88 -1.09
C ASP A 171 22.68 25.54 -1.23
N PRO A 172 21.82 25.13 -0.27
CA PRO A 172 21.11 23.86 -0.33
C PRO A 172 20.29 23.80 -1.61
N ARG A 173 20.65 22.87 -2.51
CA ARG A 173 19.85 22.63 -3.70
C ARG A 173 18.59 21.91 -3.26
N VAL A 174 17.45 22.58 -3.39
CA VAL A 174 16.15 21.97 -3.12
C VAL A 174 15.97 20.80 -4.09
N ILE A 175 15.94 19.59 -3.55
CA ILE A 175 15.63 18.38 -4.32
C ILE A 175 14.20 18.53 -4.84
N LYS A 176 14.06 18.56 -6.16
CA LYS A 176 12.77 18.65 -6.86
C LYS A 176 12.20 17.27 -7.23
N VAL A 177 12.74 16.20 -6.65
CA VAL A 177 12.47 14.82 -7.06
C VAL A 177 11.71 14.11 -5.95
N LEU A 178 10.62 13.44 -6.31
CA LEU A 178 9.95 12.49 -5.44
C LEU A 178 10.86 11.25 -5.32
N LEU A 179 11.12 10.83 -4.09
CA LEU A 179 11.87 9.62 -3.75
C LEU A 179 10.93 8.45 -3.45
N LEU A 180 11.39 7.22 -3.65
CA LEU A 180 10.75 5.98 -3.22
C LEU A 180 10.51 5.95 -1.71
N PHE A 181 11.35 6.63 -0.94
CA PHE A 181 11.17 6.75 0.52
C PHE A 181 9.76 7.22 0.90
N HIS A 182 9.15 8.13 0.13
CA HIS A 182 7.80 8.65 0.41
C HIS A 182 6.70 7.59 0.30
N LEU A 183 6.98 6.49 -0.40
CA LEU A 183 6.08 5.36 -0.51
C LEU A 183 6.15 4.47 0.73
N ILE A 184 7.28 4.37 1.44
CA ILE A 184 7.40 3.43 2.57
C ILE A 184 6.34 3.72 3.64
N PRO A 185 6.17 4.96 4.15
CA PRO A 185 5.19 5.21 5.18
C PRO A 185 3.76 4.87 4.76
N ARG A 186 3.39 5.20 3.52
CA ARG A 186 2.07 4.91 2.96
C ARG A 186 1.85 3.41 2.80
N PHE A 187 2.86 2.69 2.30
CA PHE A 187 2.81 1.24 2.18
C PHE A 187 2.55 0.58 3.54
N MET A 188 3.27 1.01 4.57
CA MET A 188 3.13 0.47 5.93
C MET A 188 1.74 0.76 6.51
N VAL A 189 1.19 1.96 6.30
CA VAL A 189 -0.16 2.32 6.77
C VAL A 189 -1.24 1.51 6.04
N ILE A 190 -1.19 1.43 4.70
CA ILE A 190 -2.14 0.61 3.92
C ILE A 190 -2.12 -0.83 4.42
N SER A 191 -0.94 -1.34 4.71
CA SER A 191 -0.76 -2.74 5.08
C SER A 191 -1.21 -3.03 6.50
N ALA A 192 -0.99 -2.10 7.42
CA ALA A 192 -1.53 -2.17 8.77
C ALA A 192 -3.07 -2.12 8.76
N LYS A 193 -3.66 -1.16 8.03
CA LYS A 193 -5.12 -1.07 7.84
C LYS A 193 -5.68 -2.34 7.20
N PHE A 194 -4.98 -2.91 6.23
CA PHE A 194 -5.42 -4.15 5.58
C PHE A 194 -5.33 -5.35 6.52
N SER A 195 -4.24 -5.48 7.29
CA SER A 195 -4.07 -6.53 8.30
C SER A 195 -5.18 -6.51 9.35
N ASP A 196 -5.53 -5.31 9.83
CA ASP A 196 -6.66 -5.08 10.73
C ASP A 196 -8.00 -5.45 10.09
N LEU A 197 -8.23 -5.01 8.84
CA LEU A 197 -9.44 -5.31 8.08
C LEU A 197 -9.69 -6.83 7.91
N ILE A 198 -8.63 -7.62 7.69
CA ILE A 198 -8.75 -9.07 7.49
C ILE A 198 -8.56 -9.91 8.77
N ASP A 199 -8.30 -9.25 9.90
CA ASP A 199 -7.96 -9.86 11.20
C ASP A 199 -6.89 -10.96 11.08
N GLN A 200 -5.87 -10.73 10.26
CA GLN A 200 -4.79 -11.69 9.99
C GLN A 200 -3.45 -10.99 9.85
N SER A 201 -2.39 -11.67 10.30
CA SER A 201 -1.01 -11.27 10.03
C SER A 201 -0.72 -11.29 8.54
N LEU A 202 0.03 -10.30 8.06
CA LEU A 202 0.45 -10.24 6.66
C LEU A 202 1.35 -11.42 6.30
N ASP A 203 1.25 -11.89 5.06
CA ASP A 203 2.03 -13.02 4.60
C ASP A 203 3.51 -12.67 4.39
N GLN A 204 4.36 -13.70 4.28
CA GLN A 204 5.80 -13.52 4.05
C GLN A 204 6.10 -12.76 2.75
N ARG A 205 5.25 -12.91 1.73
CA ARG A 205 5.42 -12.23 0.43
C ARG A 205 5.28 -10.72 0.59
N TRP A 206 4.33 -10.28 1.40
CA TRP A 206 4.15 -8.87 1.72
C TRP A 206 5.38 -8.32 2.44
N MET A 207 5.89 -9.02 3.45
CA MET A 207 7.06 -8.60 4.21
C MET A 207 8.30 -8.46 3.32
N GLN A 208 8.46 -9.37 2.35
CA GLN A 208 9.52 -9.32 1.35
C GLN A 208 9.42 -8.07 0.47
N VAL A 209 8.22 -7.72 -0.02
CA VAL A 209 8.01 -6.51 -0.81
C VAL A 209 8.26 -5.24 0.03
N ALA A 210 7.86 -5.24 1.30
CA ALA A 210 8.17 -4.15 2.23
C ALA A 210 9.69 -3.95 2.38
N CYS A 211 10.43 -5.04 2.58
CA CYS A 211 11.89 -5.00 2.70
C CYS A 211 12.58 -4.59 1.39
N GLU A 212 12.12 -5.08 0.25
CA GLU A 212 12.62 -4.67 -1.07
C GLU A 212 12.36 -3.17 -1.32
N LEU A 213 11.21 -2.64 -0.91
CA LEU A 213 10.92 -1.20 -0.96
C LEU A 213 11.87 -0.40 -0.07
N MET A 214 12.16 -0.85 1.16
CA MET A 214 13.15 -0.23 2.05
C MET A 214 14.56 -0.26 1.44
N LEU A 215 14.96 -1.38 0.84
CA LEU A 215 16.25 -1.53 0.14
C LEU A 215 16.36 -0.56 -1.03
N ARG A 216 15.37 -0.53 -1.92
CA ARG A 216 15.38 0.35 -3.10
C ARG A 216 15.37 1.82 -2.69
N SER A 217 14.64 2.18 -1.63
CA SER A 217 14.65 3.53 -1.06
C SER A 217 16.00 3.88 -0.44
N GLY A 218 16.63 2.95 0.27
CA GLY A 218 17.97 3.13 0.84
C GLY A 218 19.03 3.34 -0.24
N LEU A 219 18.99 2.53 -1.31
CA LEU A 219 19.87 2.66 -2.47
C LEU A 219 19.71 4.02 -3.16
N GLU A 220 18.47 4.44 -3.40
CA GLU A 220 18.18 5.76 -3.98
C GLU A 220 18.71 6.88 -3.08
N SER A 221 18.44 6.81 -1.78
CA SER A 221 18.86 7.81 -0.80
C SER A 221 20.38 7.96 -0.71
N LEU A 222 21.11 6.84 -0.66
CA LEU A 222 22.58 6.85 -0.64
C LEU A 222 23.18 7.41 -1.93
N ARG A 223 22.58 7.11 -3.09
CA ARG A 223 22.97 7.72 -4.36
C ARG A 223 22.78 9.24 -4.34
N PHE A 224 21.65 9.71 -3.83
CA PHE A 224 21.41 11.15 -3.68
C PHE A 224 22.40 11.82 -2.72
N GLN A 225 22.68 11.22 -1.56
CA GLN A 225 23.67 11.75 -0.61
C GLN A 225 25.08 11.77 -1.18
N THR A 226 25.42 10.83 -2.06
CA THR A 226 26.73 10.81 -2.75
C THR A 226 26.85 11.97 -3.74
N LEU A 227 25.77 12.32 -4.43
CA LEU A 227 25.72 13.42 -5.40
C LEU A 227 25.57 14.80 -4.73
N ASP A 228 24.84 14.86 -3.62
CA ASP A 228 24.62 16.07 -2.81
C ASP A 228 24.83 15.79 -1.31
N PRO A 229 26.09 15.81 -0.84
CA PRO A 229 26.43 15.53 0.55
C PRO A 229 25.93 16.57 1.56
N GLN A 230 25.31 17.66 1.12
CA GLN A 230 24.83 18.75 1.99
C GLN A 230 23.31 18.79 2.07
N ALA A 231 22.61 17.84 1.44
CA ALA A 231 21.17 17.76 1.49
C ALA A 231 20.69 17.12 2.81
N ASP A 232 20.61 17.93 3.86
CA ASP A 232 20.09 17.54 5.20
C ASP A 232 18.63 17.02 5.16
N THR A 233 17.94 17.21 4.03
CA THR A 233 16.56 16.80 3.79
C THR A 233 16.43 15.41 3.17
N VAL A 234 17.52 14.72 2.85
CA VAL A 234 17.46 13.36 2.28
C VAL A 234 17.33 12.34 3.41
N PRO A 235 16.42 11.36 3.30
CA PRO A 235 16.36 10.25 4.25
C PRO A 235 17.70 9.50 4.29
N SER A 236 18.14 9.13 5.47
CA SER A 236 19.30 8.25 5.66
C SER A 236 18.94 6.79 5.36
N LEU A 237 19.95 5.93 5.16
CA LEU A 237 19.74 4.48 5.13
C LEU A 237 19.02 4.01 6.40
N GLU A 238 19.39 4.62 7.52
CA GLU A 238 18.81 4.37 8.82
C GLU A 238 17.32 4.77 8.88
N ASP A 239 16.93 5.89 8.27
CA ASP A 239 15.51 6.32 8.15
C ASP A 239 14.69 5.31 7.33
N CYS A 240 15.28 4.72 6.28
CA CYS A 240 14.61 3.75 5.41
C CYS A 240 14.29 2.42 6.12
N PHE A 241 15.13 2.00 7.07
CA PHE A 241 15.03 0.71 7.79
C PHE A 241 14.52 0.86 9.23
N ALA A 242 13.96 2.02 9.59
CA ALA A 242 13.45 2.32 10.92
C ALA A 242 12.14 1.58 11.30
N TRP A 243 11.64 0.70 10.43
CA TRP A 243 10.34 0.03 10.58
C TRP A 243 10.43 -1.24 11.40
N GLY A 244 9.80 -1.23 12.56
CA GLY A 244 9.81 -2.33 13.50
C GLY A 244 9.03 -1.98 14.77
N TYR A 245 8.83 -2.96 15.63
CA TYR A 245 8.07 -2.80 16.87
C TYR A 245 8.72 -1.77 17.80
N VAL A 246 7.89 -0.91 18.40
CA VAL A 246 8.27 0.08 19.40
C VAL A 246 7.25 0.04 20.54
N ASP A 247 7.72 -0.05 21.77
CA ASP A 247 6.84 0.09 22.93
C ASP A 247 6.30 1.53 22.99
N PRO A 248 4.97 1.75 23.03
CA PRO A 248 4.36 3.08 23.16
C PRO A 248 4.86 3.89 24.37
N GLY A 249 5.44 3.25 25.38
CA GLY A 249 6.07 3.91 26.54
C GLY A 249 7.46 4.50 26.26
N ASP A 250 8.09 4.19 25.12
CA ASP A 250 9.42 4.67 24.74
C ASP A 250 9.42 5.94 23.89
N PHE A 251 8.24 6.42 23.47
CA PHE A 251 8.16 7.67 22.73
C PHE A 251 8.54 8.84 23.66
N PRO A 252 9.58 9.63 23.31
CA PRO A 252 10.18 10.60 24.21
C PRO A 252 9.28 11.80 24.52
N ASP A 253 8.18 11.97 23.80
CA ASP A 253 7.28 13.12 23.96
C ASP A 253 5.86 12.77 23.47
N ARG A 254 4.97 12.30 24.36
CA ARG A 254 3.52 12.17 24.08
C ARG A 254 2.81 13.55 24.02
N GLY A 255 3.53 14.64 24.27
CA GLY A 255 2.93 15.88 24.73
C GLY A 255 2.43 16.87 23.68
N ALA A 256 2.88 16.88 22.41
CA ALA A 256 2.54 18.04 21.57
C ALA A 256 2.61 17.97 20.04
N THR A 257 3.25 17.01 19.37
CA THR A 257 3.50 17.15 17.91
C THR A 257 3.70 15.82 17.16
N ALA A 258 2.84 14.83 17.39
CA ALA A 258 2.82 13.67 16.50
C ALA A 258 2.12 14.09 15.20
N ALA A 259 2.89 14.22 14.11
CA ALA A 259 2.34 14.37 12.76
C ALA A 259 1.54 13.14 12.29
N TRP A 260 1.55 12.08 13.12
CA TRP A 260 0.86 10.82 12.91
C TRP A 260 -0.22 10.72 13.97
N ASP A 261 -1.40 10.31 13.53
CA ASP A 261 -2.46 9.87 14.44
C ASP A 261 -1.94 8.73 15.32
N GLU A 262 -2.18 8.82 16.64
CA GLU A 262 -1.79 7.77 17.58
C GLU A 262 -2.39 6.42 17.18
N GLU A 263 -3.61 6.43 16.62
CA GLU A 263 -4.28 5.23 16.12
C GLU A 263 -3.50 4.58 14.97
N VAL A 264 -2.98 5.38 14.03
CA VAL A 264 -2.19 4.88 12.90
C VAL A 264 -0.85 4.32 13.38
N VAL A 265 -0.22 4.95 14.38
CA VAL A 265 1.01 4.43 15.01
C VAL A 265 0.76 3.08 15.64
N ASP A 266 -0.33 2.94 16.39
CA ASP A 266 -0.68 1.69 17.05
C ASP A 266 -1.01 0.58 16.05
N LEU A 267 -1.77 0.88 14.98
CA LEU A 267 -2.04 -0.08 13.89
C LEU A 267 -0.75 -0.59 13.24
N VAL A 268 0.16 0.32 12.86
CA VAL A 268 1.44 -0.05 12.25
C VAL A 268 2.30 -0.85 13.22
N ASN A 269 2.29 -0.50 14.50
CA ASN A 269 3.05 -1.21 15.52
C ASN A 269 2.52 -2.64 15.76
N GLN A 270 1.20 -2.82 15.71
CA GLN A 270 0.55 -4.13 15.83
C GLN A 270 0.95 -5.07 14.70
N MET A 271 1.14 -4.56 13.48
CA MET A 271 1.59 -5.34 12.31
C MET A 271 2.97 -5.99 12.52
N PHE A 272 3.84 -5.40 13.35
CA PHE A 272 5.17 -5.94 13.65
C PHE A 272 5.20 -6.81 14.90
N ARG A 273 4.09 -6.93 15.63
CA ARG A 273 4.03 -7.67 16.89
C ARG A 273 3.75 -9.13 16.61
N LEU A 274 4.48 -10.01 17.31
CA LEU A 274 4.18 -11.43 17.28
C LEU A 274 2.77 -11.69 17.87
N PRO A 275 1.88 -12.44 17.18
CA PRO A 275 0.51 -12.67 17.64
C PRO A 275 0.44 -13.24 19.06
N ALA A 276 -0.46 -12.72 19.90
CA ALA A 276 -0.58 -13.10 21.31
C ALA A 276 -0.88 -14.59 21.56
N SER A 277 -1.41 -15.29 20.55
CA SER A 277 -1.65 -16.74 20.58
C SER A 277 -0.34 -17.56 20.64
N SER A 278 0.79 -16.96 20.31
CA SER A 278 2.07 -17.68 20.15
C SER A 278 3.01 -17.57 21.35
N THR A 279 2.89 -16.54 22.20
CA THR A 279 3.81 -16.33 23.33
C THR A 279 3.14 -15.66 24.54
N SER A 280 3.67 -15.93 25.74
CA SER A 280 3.23 -15.32 27.00
C SER A 280 3.86 -13.95 27.27
N VAL A 281 4.72 -13.45 26.37
CA VAL A 281 5.46 -12.20 26.55
C VAL A 281 4.84 -11.15 25.64
N GLU A 282 4.23 -10.13 26.23
CA GLU A 282 3.68 -9.00 25.48
C GLU A 282 4.79 -8.11 24.93
N GLY A 283 4.59 -7.58 23.72
CA GLY A 283 5.48 -6.59 23.13
C GLY A 283 6.77 -7.14 22.53
N VAL A 284 6.74 -8.34 21.95
CA VAL A 284 7.87 -8.89 21.19
C VAL A 284 7.64 -8.67 19.69
N GLU A 285 8.67 -8.14 19.02
CA GLU A 285 8.69 -8.02 17.55
C GLU A 285 8.63 -9.42 16.90
N ASP A 286 7.92 -9.54 15.78
CA ASP A 286 7.93 -10.78 15.00
C ASP A 286 9.36 -11.11 14.54
N PRO A 287 9.95 -12.24 14.99
CA PRO A 287 11.32 -12.59 14.66
C PRO A 287 11.53 -12.81 13.15
N GLU A 288 10.49 -13.22 12.39
CA GLU A 288 10.60 -13.34 10.95
C GLU A 288 10.69 -11.96 10.27
N TRP A 289 10.02 -10.94 10.81
CA TRP A 289 10.18 -9.55 10.38
C TRP A 289 11.58 -9.04 10.65
N THR A 290 12.05 -9.17 11.89
CA THR A 290 13.39 -8.74 12.32
C THR A 290 14.46 -9.39 11.45
N LYS A 291 14.40 -10.71 11.28
CA LYS A 291 15.34 -11.47 10.46
C LYS A 291 15.33 -11.05 9.00
N LEU A 292 14.16 -10.88 8.40
CA LEU A 292 14.05 -10.48 6.99
C LEU A 292 14.59 -9.06 6.76
N ARG A 293 14.22 -8.12 7.64
CA ARG A 293 14.68 -6.74 7.60
C ARG A 293 16.19 -6.64 7.74
N ILE A 294 16.79 -7.38 8.68
CA ILE A 294 18.24 -7.40 8.89
C ILE A 294 18.95 -8.08 7.72
N SER A 295 18.46 -9.22 7.24
CA SER A 295 19.01 -9.89 6.07
C SER A 295 19.01 -8.98 4.84
N THR A 296 17.99 -8.13 4.71
CA THR A 296 17.90 -7.15 3.61
C THR A 296 18.86 -5.98 3.84
N LEU A 297 18.98 -5.48 5.08
CA LEU A 297 19.95 -4.43 5.41
C LEU A 297 21.41 -4.87 5.21
N GLN A 298 21.71 -6.15 5.46
CA GLN A 298 23.04 -6.74 5.25
C GLN A 298 23.52 -6.64 3.80
N GLU A 299 22.64 -6.45 2.82
CA GLU A 299 23.01 -6.16 1.44
C GLU A 299 23.83 -4.87 1.29
N PHE A 300 23.72 -3.94 2.26
CA PHE A 300 24.51 -2.71 2.33
C PHE A 300 25.82 -2.88 3.13
N SER A 301 26.20 -4.10 3.51
CA SER A 301 27.42 -4.31 4.29
C SER A 301 28.67 -3.96 3.48
N ILE A 302 29.38 -2.93 3.94
CA ILE A 302 30.66 -2.50 3.38
C ILE A 302 31.66 -2.25 4.50
N VAL A 303 32.95 -2.25 4.18
CA VAL A 303 33.99 -1.83 5.12
C VAL A 303 33.82 -0.34 5.42
N ALA A 304 33.91 0.09 6.68
CA ALA A 304 33.67 1.49 7.08
C ALA A 304 34.52 2.51 6.29
N ASP A 305 35.78 2.15 6.00
CA ASP A 305 36.71 2.95 5.22
C ASP A 305 36.74 2.60 3.72
N ALA A 306 35.68 1.95 3.22
CA ALA A 306 35.61 1.57 1.81
C ALA A 306 35.73 2.81 0.90
N PRO A 307 36.59 2.78 -0.14
CA PRO A 307 36.75 3.89 -1.06
C PRO A 307 35.45 4.12 -1.85
N LEU A 308 35.27 5.33 -2.38
CA LEU A 308 34.07 5.72 -3.15
C LEU A 308 33.74 4.73 -4.27
N VAL A 309 34.75 4.25 -4.99
CA VAL A 309 34.59 3.25 -6.07
C VAL A 309 33.96 1.95 -5.57
N SER A 310 34.30 1.49 -4.36
CA SER A 310 33.67 0.30 -3.76
C SER A 310 32.20 0.53 -3.43
N ARG A 311 31.83 1.77 -3.04
CA ARG A 311 30.44 2.14 -2.77
C ARG A 311 29.63 2.22 -4.06
N GLU A 312 30.18 2.84 -5.11
CA GLU A 312 29.56 2.87 -6.44
C GLU A 312 29.36 1.46 -6.99
N ASN A 313 30.37 0.59 -6.88
CA ASN A 313 30.25 -0.82 -7.26
C ASN A 313 29.15 -1.54 -6.46
N CYS A 314 29.02 -1.26 -5.17
CA CYS A 314 27.92 -1.80 -4.35
C CYS A 314 26.57 -1.32 -4.87
N PHE A 315 26.43 -0.04 -5.23
CA PHE A 315 25.20 0.49 -5.81
C PHE A 315 24.83 -0.18 -7.13
N ASP A 316 25.80 -0.43 -8.00
CA ASP A 316 25.56 -1.07 -9.29
C ASP A 316 25.18 -2.54 -9.12
N GLN A 317 25.87 -3.27 -8.23
CA GLN A 317 25.53 -4.66 -7.88
C GLN A 317 24.11 -4.76 -7.30
N LEU A 318 23.73 -3.86 -6.39
CA LEU A 318 22.38 -3.86 -5.83
C LEU A 318 21.32 -3.46 -6.86
N ALA A 319 21.63 -2.53 -7.77
CA ALA A 319 20.72 -2.16 -8.84
C ALA A 319 20.49 -3.29 -9.85
N GLU A 320 21.54 -4.09 -10.13
CA GLU A 320 21.46 -5.30 -10.97
C GLU A 320 20.72 -6.43 -10.27
N LYS A 321 21.01 -6.68 -8.98
CA LYS A 321 20.37 -7.74 -8.19
C LYS A 321 18.89 -7.47 -7.91
N TYR A 322 18.52 -6.20 -7.76
CA TYR A 322 17.14 -5.79 -7.49
C TYR A 322 16.66 -4.78 -8.55
N PRO A 323 16.34 -5.22 -9.77
CA PRO A 323 15.90 -4.33 -10.84
C PRO A 323 14.64 -3.53 -10.46
N LEU A 324 14.60 -2.25 -10.82
CA LEU A 324 13.46 -1.38 -10.47
C LEU A 324 12.14 -1.90 -11.05
N GLU A 325 12.15 -2.34 -12.31
CA GLU A 325 10.96 -2.78 -13.02
C GLU A 325 10.33 -4.02 -12.39
N ASP A 326 11.17 -4.99 -11.99
CA ASP A 326 10.72 -6.20 -11.31
C ASP A 326 10.15 -5.88 -9.93
N PHE A 327 10.81 -4.99 -9.19
CA PHE A 327 10.32 -4.51 -7.91
C PHE A 327 8.94 -3.83 -8.05
N VAL A 328 8.80 -2.89 -8.98
CA VAL A 328 7.52 -2.17 -9.22
C VAL A 328 6.42 -3.17 -9.56
N ARG A 329 6.70 -4.18 -10.41
CA ARG A 329 5.73 -5.23 -10.75
C ARG A 329 5.28 -6.03 -9.51
N LYS A 330 6.22 -6.41 -8.63
CA LYS A 330 5.89 -7.11 -7.36
C LYS A 330 5.04 -6.23 -6.44
N LEU A 331 5.42 -4.95 -6.30
CA LEU A 331 4.73 -3.98 -5.46
C LEU A 331 3.29 -3.74 -5.92
N VAL A 332 3.08 -3.50 -7.21
CA VAL A 332 1.76 -3.34 -7.82
C VAL A 332 0.94 -4.61 -7.64
N GLY A 333 1.54 -5.79 -7.83
CA GLY A 333 0.87 -7.07 -7.61
C GLY A 333 0.39 -7.27 -6.16
N VAL A 334 1.16 -6.85 -5.16
CA VAL A 334 0.73 -6.88 -3.75
C VAL A 334 -0.43 -5.90 -3.50
N LEU A 335 -0.34 -4.68 -4.01
CA LEU A 335 -1.42 -3.69 -3.85
C LEU A 335 -2.70 -4.09 -4.57
N GLN A 336 -2.58 -4.69 -5.74
CA GLN A 336 -3.71 -5.26 -6.46
C GLN A 336 -4.39 -6.36 -5.63
N ASN A 337 -3.61 -7.28 -5.03
CA ASN A 337 -4.17 -8.31 -4.15
C ASN A 337 -4.86 -7.70 -2.92
N ILE A 338 -4.25 -6.71 -2.27
CA ILE A 338 -4.85 -5.98 -1.14
C ILE A 338 -6.19 -5.36 -1.54
N TRP A 339 -6.21 -4.65 -2.68
CA TRP A 339 -7.41 -4.00 -3.20
C TRP A 339 -8.50 -5.01 -3.56
N GLU A 340 -8.17 -6.07 -4.31
CA GLU A 340 -9.12 -7.12 -4.69
C GLU A 340 -9.70 -7.85 -3.49
N LEU A 341 -8.88 -8.15 -2.48
CA LEU A 341 -9.33 -8.75 -1.23
C LEU A 341 -10.26 -7.80 -0.46
N SER A 342 -9.90 -6.51 -0.35
CA SER A 342 -10.75 -5.53 0.33
C SER A 342 -12.13 -5.35 -0.34
N CYS A 343 -12.24 -5.64 -1.64
CA CYS A 343 -13.50 -5.54 -2.39
C CYS A 343 -14.43 -6.73 -2.21
N ARG A 344 -14.08 -7.75 -1.41
CA ARG A 344 -15.00 -8.85 -1.10
C ARG A 344 -16.05 -8.37 -0.09
N ASP A 345 -17.25 -8.95 -0.18
CA ASP A 345 -18.39 -8.61 0.68
C ASP A 345 -18.12 -8.87 2.18
N GLU A 346 -17.21 -9.79 2.47
CA GLU A 346 -16.75 -10.11 3.83
C GLU A 346 -15.99 -8.94 4.49
N TYR A 347 -15.52 -7.97 3.70
CA TYR A 347 -14.71 -6.85 4.14
C TYR A 347 -15.40 -5.51 3.80
N LEU A 348 -15.00 -4.83 2.72
CA LEU A 348 -15.56 -3.52 2.34
C LEU A 348 -16.59 -3.60 1.21
N GLY A 349 -16.73 -4.76 0.56
CA GLY A 349 -17.55 -4.93 -0.63
C GLY A 349 -17.10 -4.06 -1.80
N LYS A 350 -17.85 -4.15 -2.91
CA LYS A 350 -17.71 -3.24 -4.04
C LYS A 350 -18.64 -2.03 -3.85
N PRO A 351 -18.33 -0.88 -4.46
CA PRO A 351 -19.30 0.21 -4.53
C PRO A 351 -20.58 -0.26 -5.22
N VAL A 352 -21.74 0.18 -4.71
CA VAL A 352 -23.07 -0.19 -5.23
C VAL A 352 -23.18 0.05 -6.75
N LEU A 353 -22.67 1.18 -7.25
CA LEU A 353 -22.70 1.47 -8.69
C LEU A 353 -21.84 0.49 -9.51
N VAL A 354 -20.79 -0.09 -8.94
CA VAL A 354 -20.00 -1.14 -9.61
C VAL A 354 -20.79 -2.45 -9.64
N GLU A 355 -21.48 -2.81 -8.56
CA GLU A 355 -22.34 -4.00 -8.54
C GLU A 355 -23.45 -3.89 -9.60
N ILE A 356 -24.08 -2.71 -9.72
CA ILE A 356 -25.09 -2.43 -10.75
C ILE A 356 -24.50 -2.59 -12.16
N GLU A 357 -23.27 -2.11 -12.40
CA GLU A 357 -22.57 -2.33 -13.68
C GLU A 357 -22.33 -3.82 -13.97
N GLU A 358 -22.06 -4.60 -12.93
CA GLU A 358 -21.83 -6.05 -13.01
C GLU A 358 -23.14 -6.85 -13.12
N GLY A 359 -24.29 -6.20 -12.99
CA GLY A 359 -25.61 -6.81 -13.14
C GLY A 359 -26.15 -7.48 -11.89
N HIS A 360 -25.75 -7.02 -10.71
CA HIS A 360 -26.26 -7.51 -9.43
C HIS A 360 -26.21 -6.42 -8.34
N LEU A 361 -26.80 -6.72 -7.18
CA LEU A 361 -26.72 -5.89 -5.96
C LEU A 361 -26.51 -6.85 -4.79
N GLN A 362 -25.30 -7.39 -4.71
CA GLN A 362 -24.96 -8.46 -3.78
C GLN A 362 -24.95 -7.97 -2.33
N SER A 363 -24.59 -6.70 -2.13
CA SER A 363 -24.71 -5.98 -0.86
C SER A 363 -26.14 -5.95 -0.28
N LEU A 364 -27.16 -6.13 -1.13
CA LEU A 364 -28.58 -6.15 -0.75
C LEU A 364 -29.22 -7.53 -0.96
N ASP A 365 -28.43 -8.58 -1.21
CA ASP A 365 -28.89 -9.92 -1.59
C ASP A 365 -29.78 -9.97 -2.86
N ILE A 366 -29.76 -8.91 -3.70
CA ILE A 366 -30.57 -8.81 -4.92
C ILE A 366 -29.73 -9.33 -6.11
N VAL A 367 -30.05 -10.54 -6.56
CA VAL A 367 -29.33 -11.22 -7.66
C VAL A 367 -30.28 -11.88 -8.65
N GLY A 368 -29.82 -12.04 -9.91
CA GLY A 368 -30.59 -12.74 -10.94
C GLY A 368 -31.91 -12.04 -11.28
N THR A 369 -33.04 -12.76 -11.17
CA THR A 369 -34.35 -12.24 -11.59
C THR A 369 -34.84 -11.06 -10.74
N GLU A 370 -34.44 -11.00 -9.46
CA GLU A 370 -34.77 -9.88 -8.58
C GLU A 370 -34.03 -8.61 -9.01
N PHE A 371 -32.79 -8.75 -9.49
CA PHE A 371 -32.05 -7.64 -10.08
C PHE A 371 -32.68 -7.18 -11.41
N ASP A 372 -33.16 -8.10 -12.25
CA ASP A 372 -33.86 -7.73 -13.49
C ASP A 372 -35.14 -6.92 -13.23
N GLU A 373 -35.89 -7.29 -12.18
CA GLU A 373 -37.05 -6.54 -11.72
C GLU A 373 -36.64 -5.16 -11.19
N PHE A 374 -35.64 -5.11 -10.31
CA PHE A 374 -35.06 -3.85 -9.82
C PHE A 374 -34.64 -2.95 -10.99
N ALA A 375 -33.81 -3.44 -11.91
CA ALA A 375 -33.29 -2.71 -13.06
C ALA A 375 -34.43 -2.17 -13.94
N SER A 376 -35.45 -2.98 -14.18
CA SER A 376 -36.66 -2.56 -14.90
C SER A 376 -37.40 -1.44 -14.16
N ASN A 377 -37.50 -1.52 -12.84
CA ASN A 377 -38.19 -0.53 -12.01
C ASN A 377 -37.45 0.80 -11.95
N VAL A 378 -36.11 0.78 -11.95
CA VAL A 378 -35.27 2.00 -11.94
C VAL A 378 -34.91 2.51 -13.34
N GLY A 379 -35.48 1.91 -14.41
CA GLY A 379 -35.28 2.34 -15.79
C GLY A 379 -33.88 2.06 -16.35
N LEU A 380 -33.14 1.13 -15.76
CA LEU A 380 -31.88 0.65 -16.31
C LEU A 380 -32.18 -0.26 -17.51
N PRO A 381 -31.58 0.00 -18.69
CA PRO A 381 -31.80 -0.85 -19.86
C PRO A 381 -31.27 -2.25 -19.56
N ARG A 382 -32.06 -3.29 -19.88
CA ARG A 382 -31.62 -4.69 -19.83
C ARG A 382 -30.45 -4.89 -20.81
N ARG A 383 -29.23 -4.59 -20.38
CA ARG A 383 -28.02 -4.78 -21.19
C ARG A 383 -27.71 -6.26 -21.44
N PHE A 384 -28.36 -7.18 -20.74
CA PHE A 384 -28.09 -8.61 -20.80
C PHE A 384 -28.96 -9.41 -21.80
N ASP A 385 -30.00 -8.78 -22.38
CA ASP A 385 -30.92 -9.44 -23.33
C ASP A 385 -30.63 -9.09 -24.82
N ALA A 386 -29.58 -8.31 -25.11
CA ALA A 386 -29.32 -7.81 -26.46
C ALA A 386 -27.85 -7.94 -26.92
N LEU A 387 -27.38 -9.18 -27.08
CA LEU A 387 -26.53 -9.53 -28.23
C LEU A 387 -27.39 -10.29 -29.24
N GLY A 388 -28.34 -9.57 -29.84
CA GLY A 388 -28.86 -9.96 -31.15
C GLY A 388 -27.71 -9.91 -32.14
N GLY A 389 -27.52 -11.00 -32.88
CA GLY A 389 -26.34 -11.32 -33.67
C GLY A 389 -25.76 -10.14 -34.47
N ILE A 390 -24.56 -9.73 -34.10
CA ILE A 390 -23.58 -9.25 -35.07
C ILE A 390 -22.65 -10.43 -35.28
N ASP A 391 -22.74 -11.01 -36.47
CA ASP A 391 -21.84 -12.02 -37.00
C ASP A 391 -20.45 -11.40 -37.16
N VAL A 392 -19.64 -11.42 -36.10
CA VAL A 392 -18.19 -11.24 -36.18
C VAL A 392 -17.57 -12.62 -36.03
N THR A 393 -17.32 -13.23 -37.17
CA THR A 393 -16.40 -14.35 -37.31
C THR A 393 -14.99 -13.89 -36.91
N MET A 394 -14.66 -14.01 -35.62
CA MET A 394 -13.29 -14.03 -35.11
C MET A 394 -13.15 -15.24 -34.21
N GLY A 395 -12.26 -16.15 -34.61
CA GLY A 395 -12.15 -17.49 -34.07
C GLY A 395 -11.61 -17.56 -32.64
N HIS A 396 -12.17 -18.55 -31.95
CA HIS A 396 -11.63 -19.30 -30.81
C HIS A 396 -11.80 -18.73 -29.39
N SER A 397 -12.84 -19.28 -28.76
CA SER A 397 -12.97 -19.64 -27.33
C SER A 397 -13.41 -18.55 -26.36
N GLU A 398 -14.57 -17.95 -26.63
CA GLU A 398 -15.38 -17.31 -25.59
C GLU A 398 -16.29 -18.35 -24.94
N GLN A 399 -15.87 -18.85 -23.76
CA GLN A 399 -16.85 -19.32 -22.77
C GLN A 399 -17.58 -18.09 -22.25
N SER A 400 -18.92 -18.14 -22.22
CA SER A 400 -19.74 -17.05 -21.71
C SER A 400 -19.27 -16.63 -20.31
N LEU A 401 -19.26 -15.33 -20.00
CA LEU A 401 -18.92 -14.84 -18.64
C LEU A 401 -19.79 -15.51 -17.57
N ASN A 402 -21.03 -15.85 -17.90
CA ASN A 402 -21.92 -16.64 -17.05
C ASN A 402 -21.42 -18.09 -16.88
N GLU A 403 -20.88 -18.73 -17.93
CA GLU A 403 -20.26 -20.05 -17.82
C GLU A 403 -18.96 -20.02 -17.00
N ARG A 404 -18.14 -18.96 -17.13
CA ARG A 404 -16.96 -18.75 -16.27
C ARG A 404 -17.36 -18.55 -14.81
N PHE A 405 -18.39 -17.74 -14.56
CA PHE A 405 -18.93 -17.52 -13.23
C PHE A 405 -19.48 -18.83 -12.63
N GLN A 406 -20.28 -19.59 -13.37
CA GLN A 406 -20.80 -20.89 -12.93
C GLN A 406 -19.69 -21.92 -12.73
N HIS A 407 -18.66 -21.93 -13.58
CA HIS A 407 -17.50 -22.81 -13.44
C HIS A 407 -16.70 -22.47 -12.17
N GLU A 408 -16.52 -21.20 -11.86
CA GLU A 408 -15.79 -20.76 -10.67
C GLU A 408 -16.60 -21.02 -9.39
N LEU A 409 -17.92 -20.81 -9.43
CA LEU A 409 -18.84 -21.17 -8.35
C LEU A 409 -18.82 -22.69 -8.08
N GLN A 410 -18.76 -23.52 -9.14
CA GLN A 410 -18.60 -24.97 -9.00
C GLN A 410 -17.22 -25.37 -8.47
N ARG A 411 -16.15 -24.67 -8.86
CA ARG A 411 -14.79 -24.91 -8.36
C ARG A 411 -14.71 -24.64 -6.85
N VAL A 412 -15.26 -23.51 -6.39
CA VAL A 412 -15.32 -23.15 -4.95
C VAL A 412 -16.13 -24.18 -4.17
N ARG A 413 -17.30 -24.62 -4.68
CA ARG A 413 -18.10 -25.69 -4.05
C ARG A 413 -17.34 -27.02 -3.93
N ARG A 414 -16.50 -27.39 -4.91
CA ARG A 414 -15.69 -28.62 -4.86
C ARG A 414 -14.54 -28.53 -3.84
N VAL A 415 -13.96 -27.35 -3.64
CA VAL A 415 -12.93 -27.13 -2.62
C VAL A 415 -13.53 -27.23 -1.22
N ASN A 416 -14.69 -26.60 -0.98
CA ASN A 416 -15.38 -26.70 0.32
C ASN A 416 -15.95 -28.09 0.60
N GLY A 417 -16.37 -28.85 -0.42
CA GLY A 417 -16.80 -30.24 -0.27
C GLY A 417 -15.70 -31.21 0.14
N ARG A 418 -14.42 -30.87 -0.04
CA ARG A 418 -13.27 -31.71 0.38
C ARG A 418 -12.89 -31.53 1.86
N TYR A 419 -13.26 -30.41 2.48
CA TYR A 419 -12.99 -30.18 3.90
C TYR A 419 -13.97 -30.90 4.84
N ASN A 420 -15.14 -31.31 4.35
CA ASN A 420 -16.16 -32.01 5.16
C ASN A 420 -16.07 -33.55 5.12
N ARG A 421 -14.96 -34.15 4.65
CA ARG A 421 -14.87 -35.62 4.50
C ARG A 421 -13.66 -36.31 5.16
N ALA A 422 -13.00 -35.66 6.10
CA ALA A 422 -11.92 -36.28 6.87
C ALA A 422 -12.08 -36.08 8.38
N THR A 423 -13.15 -36.62 8.96
CA THR A 423 -13.15 -37.02 10.37
C THR A 423 -12.69 -38.49 10.43
N PRO A 424 -11.49 -38.78 10.96
CA PRO A 424 -11.10 -40.16 11.21
C PRO A 424 -11.93 -40.71 12.38
N VAL A 425 -12.67 -41.79 12.12
CA VAL A 425 -13.30 -42.62 13.15
C VAL A 425 -12.18 -43.30 13.95
N VAL A 426 -11.90 -42.78 15.14
CA VAL A 426 -11.08 -43.47 16.14
C VAL A 426 -11.90 -44.65 16.66
N LYS A 427 -11.51 -45.86 16.27
CA LYS A 427 -11.95 -47.08 16.96
C LYS A 427 -11.16 -47.22 18.25
N LEU A 428 -11.86 -47.13 19.38
CA LEU A 428 -11.39 -47.67 20.65
C LEU A 428 -11.71 -49.17 20.66
N GLU A 429 -10.69 -50.00 20.76
CA GLU A 429 -10.78 -51.38 21.25
C GLU A 429 -9.66 -51.60 22.29
N ASP A 430 -10.01 -52.42 23.28
CA ASP A 430 -9.36 -52.68 24.58
C ASP A 430 -7.86 -53.07 24.57
#